data_AF-A0A7G2K0V8-F1
#
_entry.id   AF-A0A7G2K0V8-F1
#
_cell.length_a   1.000
_cell.length_b   1.000
_cell.length_c   1.000
_cell.angle_alpha   90.00
_cell.angle_beta   90.00
_cell.angle_gamma   90.00
#
_symmetry.space_group_name_H-M   'P 1'
#
loop_
_entity.id
_entity.type
_entity.pdbx_description
1 polymer ?
#
loop_
_entity_poly.entity_id
_entity_poly.type
_entity_poly.pdbx_seq_one_letter_code
_entity_poly.pdbx_strand_id
1 'polypeptide(L)'
;MVIAGLSDKISAGLENDVAHVISAVQSIKSATNSLLLDAENEYDRKELSFGGLKDLLTEFRNAVAGAADMPVTILFGQSVSGLASGDEDIQNYHESIHRLQETRLRPVLEVLDTLLCN
;
A
#
# COMPACT_ATOMS: atom_id res chain seq x y z
N MET A 1 -9.05 17.30 22.75
CA MET A 1 -8.15 16.95 23.87
C MET A 1 -7.43 18.22 24.25
N VAL A 2 -8.00 18.96 25.18
CA VAL A 2 -7.33 20.10 25.81
C VAL A 2 -6.78 19.54 27.12
N ILE A 3 -5.45 19.49 27.27
CA ILE A 3 -4.84 19.08 28.53
C ILE A 3 -4.66 20.35 29.36
N ALA A 4 -5.45 20.51 30.42
CA ALA A 4 -5.29 21.61 31.36
C ALA A 4 -3.88 21.56 32.00
N GLY A 5 -3.19 22.70 32.08
CA GLY A 5 -1.84 22.81 32.67
C GLY A 5 -0.70 22.25 31.80
N LEU A 6 -0.94 21.97 30.51
CA LEU A 6 0.11 21.52 29.58
C LEU A 6 1.24 22.54 29.44
N SER A 7 0.90 23.83 29.33
CA SER A 7 1.90 24.92 29.25
C SER A 7 2.74 25.04 30.52
N ASP A 8 2.18 24.78 31.69
CA ASP A 8 2.91 24.84 32.97
C ASP A 8 3.88 23.67 33.13
N LYS A 9 3.48 22.47 32.69
CA LYS A 9 4.33 21.27 32.72
C LYS A 9 5.46 21.31 31.69
N ILE A 10 5.22 21.90 30.52
CA ILE A 10 6.26 22.18 29.52
C ILE A 10 7.24 23.23 30.08
N SER A 11 6.74 24.29 30.71
CA SER A 11 7.57 25.32 31.34
C SER A 11 8.40 24.80 32.53
N ALA A 12 7.99 23.70 33.15
CA ALA A 12 8.71 23.02 34.23
C ALA A 12 9.79 22.02 33.74
N GLY A 13 10.02 21.90 32.43
CA GLY A 13 11.05 21.02 31.85
C GLY A 13 10.68 19.53 31.79
N LEU A 14 9.40 19.18 32.00
CA LEU A 14 8.90 17.79 32.00
C LEU A 14 8.44 17.32 30.61
N GLU A 15 9.06 17.83 29.55
CA GLU A 15 8.62 17.66 28.15
C GLU A 15 8.57 16.18 27.72
N ASN A 16 9.57 15.38 28.12
CA ASN A 16 9.65 13.95 27.77
C ASN A 16 8.54 13.13 28.45
N ASP A 17 8.24 13.39 29.72
CA ASP A 17 7.20 12.66 30.45
C ASP A 17 5.81 12.99 29.91
N VAL A 18 5.60 14.26 29.57
CA VAL A 18 4.37 14.73 28.90
C VAL A 18 4.21 14.07 27.53
N ALA A 19 5.29 13.96 26.74
CA ALA A 19 5.26 13.28 25.45
C ALA A 19 4.91 11.79 25.58
N HIS A 20 5.47 11.09 26.57
CA HIS A 20 5.14 9.69 26.84
C HIS A 20 3.66 9.48 27.20
N VAL A 21 3.10 10.36 28.04
CA VAL A 21 1.68 10.29 28.41
C VAL A 21 0.78 10.55 27.21
N ILE A 22 1.10 11.56 26.38
CA ILE A 22 0.32 11.85 25.16
C ILE A 22 0.35 10.65 24.21
N SER A 23 1.52 10.04 23.99
CA SER A 23 1.65 8.87 23.14
C SER A 23 0.84 7.69 23.67
N ALA A 24 0.91 7.41 24.98
CA ALA A 24 0.15 6.32 25.59
C ALA A 24 -1.37 6.52 25.49
N VAL A 25 -1.84 7.75 25.74
CA VAL A 25 -3.26 8.11 25.61
C VAL A 25 -3.72 8.00 24.15
N GLN A 26 -2.91 8.41 23.18
CA GLN A 26 -3.22 8.26 21.76
C GLN A 26 -3.30 6.78 21.35
N SER A 27 -2.37 5.94 21.80
CA SER A 27 -2.39 4.50 21.53
C SER A 27 -3.61 3.82 22.14
N ILE A 28 -3.96 4.13 23.39
CA ILE A 28 -5.17 3.59 24.04
C ILE A 28 -6.43 4.06 23.32
N LYS A 29 -6.52 5.35 22.97
CA LYS A 29 -7.65 5.90 22.21
C LYS A 29 -7.78 5.20 20.85
N SER A 30 -6.67 4.98 20.15
CA SER A 30 -6.64 4.30 18.86
C SER A 30 -7.03 2.83 18.97
N ALA A 31 -6.70 2.15 20.07
CA ALA A 31 -6.99 0.73 20.27
C ALA A 31 -8.43 0.48 20.78
N THR A 32 -8.93 1.32 21.68
CA THR A 32 -10.22 1.11 22.36
C THR A 32 -11.37 1.91 21.75
N ASN A 33 -11.06 2.85 20.84
CA ASN A 33 -12.03 3.79 20.24
C ASN A 33 -12.95 4.47 21.28
N SER A 34 -12.48 4.58 22.53
CA SER A 34 -13.24 5.08 23.66
C SER A 34 -12.49 6.26 24.26
N LEU A 35 -13.21 7.34 24.53
CA LEU A 35 -12.66 8.56 25.09
C LEU A 35 -13.42 8.85 26.39
N LEU A 36 -12.73 8.72 27.51
CA LEU A 36 -13.24 9.16 28.81
C LEU A 36 -13.19 10.69 28.81
N LEU A 37 -14.36 11.31 28.73
CA LEU A 37 -14.53 12.75 28.81
C LEU A 37 -15.03 13.14 30.21
N ASP A 38 -14.35 14.12 30.79
CA ASP A 38 -14.82 14.81 31.98
C ASP A 38 -15.98 15.74 31.61
N ALA A 39 -16.92 15.99 32.53
CA ALA A 39 -18.20 16.65 32.27
C ALA A 39 -18.07 18.10 31.76
N GLU A 40 -16.91 18.73 31.97
CA GLU A 40 -16.61 20.10 31.52
C GLU A 40 -15.96 20.18 30.14
N ASN A 41 -15.64 19.06 29.49
CA ASN A 41 -14.94 19.05 28.21
C ASN A 41 -15.88 18.80 27.03
N GLU A 42 -15.81 19.65 25.99
CA GLU A 42 -16.49 19.45 24.72
C GLU A 42 -15.61 18.61 23.77
N TYR A 43 -16.14 17.51 23.25
CA TYR A 43 -15.47 16.69 22.23
C TYR A 43 -16.10 16.90 20.87
N ASP A 44 -15.36 17.57 19.99
CA ASP A 44 -15.67 17.58 18.58
C ASP A 44 -15.07 16.34 17.89
N ARG A 45 -15.94 15.44 17.42
CA ARG A 45 -15.53 14.28 16.63
C ARG A 45 -15.21 14.76 15.22
N LYS A 46 -13.93 15.00 14.94
CA LYS A 46 -13.46 15.18 13.56
C LYS A 46 -13.75 13.93 12.75
N GLU A 47 -14.65 14.04 11.78
CA GLU A 47 -14.94 12.98 10.83
C GLU A 47 -13.77 12.88 9.84
N LEU A 48 -13.16 11.69 9.78
CA LEU A 48 -12.16 11.39 8.76
C LEU A 48 -12.89 10.95 7.49
N SER A 49 -12.83 11.77 6.45
CA SER A 49 -13.30 11.36 5.13
C SER A 49 -12.20 10.55 4.44
N PHE A 50 -12.53 9.31 4.04
CA PHE A 50 -11.66 8.45 3.23
C PHE A 50 -11.92 8.59 1.72
N GLY A 51 -12.51 9.72 1.29
CA GLY A 51 -12.65 10.03 -0.12
C GLY A 51 -11.29 10.06 -0.81
N GLY A 52 -11.11 9.26 -1.87
CA GLY A 52 -9.85 9.16 -2.62
C GLY A 52 -8.92 8.01 -2.21
N LEU A 53 -9.21 7.28 -1.12
CA LEU A 53 -8.40 6.10 -0.75
C LEU A 53 -8.47 5.01 -1.83
N LYS A 54 -9.63 4.84 -2.47
CA LYS A 54 -9.81 3.91 -3.58
C LYS A 54 -8.94 4.29 -4.79
N ASP A 55 -8.84 5.58 -5.08
CA ASP A 55 -8.07 6.08 -6.23
C ASP A 55 -6.58 5.88 -5.98
N LEU A 56 -6.10 6.21 -4.77
CA LEU A 56 -4.73 5.93 -4.35
C LEU A 56 -4.36 4.44 -4.48
N LEU A 57 -5.26 3.54 -4.04
CA LEU A 57 -5.04 2.09 -4.16
C LEU A 57 -5.04 1.63 -5.62
N THR A 58 -5.81 2.28 -6.49
CA THR A 58 -5.80 1.99 -7.93
C THR A 58 -4.45 2.38 -8.55
N GLU A 59 -3.96 3.59 -8.26
CA GLU A 59 -2.65 4.04 -8.73
C GLU A 59 -1.51 3.17 -8.20
N PHE A 60 -1.60 2.72 -6.94
CA PHE A 60 -0.63 1.81 -6.37
C PHE A 60 -0.59 0.46 -7.11
N ARG A 61 -1.74 -0.09 -7.48
CA ARG A 61 -1.81 -1.33 -8.29
C ARG A 61 -1.17 -1.14 -9.66
N ASN A 62 -1.41 0.00 -10.31
CA ASN A 62 -0.78 0.33 -11.60
C ASN A 62 0.74 0.42 -11.47
N ALA A 63 1.24 1.09 -10.44
CA ALA A 63 2.68 1.21 -10.19
C ALA A 63 3.34 -0.17 -9.93
N VAL A 64 2.70 -1.02 -9.11
CA VAL A 64 3.20 -2.38 -8.83
C VAL A 64 3.21 -3.25 -10.08
N ALA A 65 2.15 -3.20 -10.89
CA ALA A 65 2.07 -3.91 -12.17
C ALA A 65 3.17 -3.47 -13.15
N GLY A 66 3.39 -2.15 -13.27
CA GLY A 66 4.47 -1.60 -14.08
C GLY A 66 5.86 -2.04 -13.60
N ALA A 67 6.09 -2.08 -12.28
CA ALA A 67 7.36 -2.55 -11.72
C ALA A 67 7.59 -4.06 -11.93
N ALA A 68 6.51 -4.85 -12.00
CA ALA A 68 6.56 -6.28 -12.25
C ALA A 68 6.64 -6.65 -13.75
N ASP A 69 6.60 -5.66 -14.65
CA ASP A 69 6.52 -5.84 -16.11
C ASP A 69 5.37 -6.78 -16.52
N MET A 70 4.22 -6.64 -15.85
CA MET A 70 3.06 -7.50 -16.00
C MET A 70 1.76 -6.67 -16.04
N PRO A 71 0.81 -6.96 -16.94
CA PRO A 71 -0.46 -6.25 -16.97
C PRO A 71 -1.24 -6.36 -15.66
N VAL A 72 -1.88 -5.27 -15.23
CA VAL A 72 -2.69 -5.19 -13.99
C VAL A 72 -3.79 -6.25 -13.96
N THR A 73 -4.43 -6.49 -15.09
CA THR A 73 -5.51 -7.48 -15.29
C THR A 73 -5.06 -8.89 -14.95
N ILE A 74 -3.84 -9.27 -15.36
CA ILE A 74 -3.27 -10.59 -15.07
C ILE A 74 -2.70 -10.63 -13.66
N LEU A 75 -1.93 -9.62 -13.24
CA LEU A 75 -1.25 -9.61 -11.94
C LEU A 75 -2.24 -9.62 -10.76
N PHE A 76 -3.36 -8.92 -10.88
CA PHE A 76 -4.37 -8.81 -9.83
C PHE A 76 -5.65 -9.59 -10.14
N GLY A 77 -5.71 -10.36 -11.24
CA GLY A 77 -6.88 -11.16 -11.61
C GLY A 77 -8.14 -10.33 -11.81
N GLN A 78 -8.01 -9.09 -12.27
CA GLN A 78 -9.14 -8.22 -12.53
C GLN A 78 -9.68 -8.50 -13.94
N SER A 79 -10.98 -8.78 -14.03
CA SER A 79 -11.67 -8.71 -15.31
C SER A 79 -11.59 -7.28 -15.84
N VAL A 80 -11.30 -7.11 -17.13
CA VAL A 80 -11.26 -5.79 -17.74
C VAL A 80 -12.61 -5.10 -17.54
N SER A 81 -12.60 -3.84 -17.09
CA SER A 81 -13.83 -3.09 -16.91
C SER A 81 -14.40 -2.72 -18.28
N GLY A 82 -15.59 -3.24 -18.65
CA GLY A 82 -16.31 -2.87 -19.87
C GLY A 82 -16.53 -4.03 -20.86
N LEU A 83 -16.62 -3.70 -22.15
CA LEU A 83 -16.82 -4.64 -23.28
C LEU A 83 -15.51 -5.30 -23.78
N ALA A 84 -14.37 -5.02 -23.13
CA ALA A 84 -13.08 -5.60 -23.51
C ALA A 84 -12.94 -7.00 -22.88
N SER A 85 -12.57 -8.01 -23.69
CA SER A 85 -12.47 -9.41 -23.23
C SER A 85 -11.23 -9.70 -22.39
N GLY A 86 -10.21 -8.83 -22.43
CA GLY A 86 -8.92 -9.05 -21.76
C GLY A 86 -7.99 -10.01 -22.48
N ASP A 87 -8.41 -10.53 -23.65
CA ASP A 87 -7.58 -11.43 -24.45
C ASP A 87 -6.31 -10.74 -24.96
N GLU A 88 -6.39 -9.44 -25.27
CA GLU A 88 -5.24 -8.66 -25.75
C GLU A 88 -4.14 -8.54 -24.68
N ASP A 89 -4.51 -8.28 -23.42
CA ASP A 89 -3.53 -8.21 -22.32
C ASP A 89 -2.81 -9.55 -22.12
N ILE A 90 -3.56 -10.66 -22.21
CA ILE A 90 -3.02 -12.02 -22.11
C ILE A 90 -2.07 -12.32 -23.26
N GLN A 91 -2.46 -11.98 -24.49
CA GLN A 91 -1.63 -12.15 -25.67
C GLN A 91 -0.32 -11.34 -25.56
N ASN A 92 -0.42 -10.07 -25.18
CA ASN A 92 0.73 -9.19 -25.02
C ASN A 92 1.70 -9.71 -23.94
N TYR A 93 1.17 -10.21 -22.82
CA TYR A 93 2.01 -10.80 -21.78
C TYR A 93 2.71 -12.08 -22.26
N HIS A 94 1.99 -12.98 -22.93
CA HIS A 94 2.58 -14.19 -23.49
C HIS A 94 3.67 -13.87 -24.54
N GLU A 95 3.46 -12.87 -25.39
CA GLU A 95 4.47 -12.43 -26.36
C GLU A 95 5.73 -11.89 -25.67
N SER A 96 5.57 -11.10 -24.59
CA SER A 96 6.72 -10.63 -23.80
C SER A 96 7.53 -11.80 -23.21
N ILE A 97 6.84 -12.80 -22.65
CA ILE A 97 7.48 -14.02 -22.13
C ILE A 97 8.17 -14.80 -23.24
N HIS A 98 7.51 -14.98 -24.39
CA HIS A 98 8.08 -15.69 -25.53
C HIS A 98 9.36 -15.00 -26.02
N ARG A 99 9.33 -13.67 -26.16
CA ARG A 99 10.51 -12.87 -26.49
C ARG A 99 11.65 -13.08 -25.49
N LEU A 100 11.36 -13.15 -24.18
CA LEU A 100 12.39 -13.42 -23.17
C LEU A 100 12.96 -14.83 -23.30
N GLN A 101 12.13 -15.83 -23.60
CA GLN A 101 12.57 -17.20 -23.85
C GLN A 101 13.51 -17.26 -25.05
N GLU A 102 13.16 -16.63 -26.18
CA GLU A 102 13.99 -16.60 -27.37
C GLU A 102 15.25 -15.76 -27.21
N THR A 103 15.18 -14.63 -26.50
CA THR A 103 16.35 -13.74 -26.36
C THR A 103 17.34 -14.25 -25.31
N ARG A 104 16.87 -14.92 -24.25
CA ARG A 104 17.71 -15.31 -23.10
C ARG A 104 17.96 -16.80 -23.00
N LEU A 105 16.95 -17.63 -23.21
CA LEU A 105 17.06 -19.08 -22.99
C LEU A 105 17.54 -19.80 -24.26
N ARG A 106 17.00 -19.46 -25.44
CA ARG A 106 17.34 -20.11 -26.71
C ARG A 106 18.86 -20.20 -26.96
N PRO A 107 19.66 -19.13 -26.82
CA PRO A 107 21.10 -19.22 -27.13
C PRO A 107 21.85 -20.16 -26.18
N VAL A 108 21.44 -20.20 -24.90
CA VAL A 108 22.03 -21.12 -23.91
C VAL A 108 21.65 -22.56 -24.21
N LEU A 109 20.38 -22.78 -24.58
CA LEU A 109 19.87 -24.10 -24.92
C LEU A 109 20.52 -24.65 -26.19
N GLU A 110 20.78 -23.84 -27.21
CA GLU A 110 21.46 -24.28 -28.44
C GLU A 110 22.89 -24.78 -28.18
N VAL A 111 23.61 -24.13 -27.27
CA VAL A 111 24.94 -24.60 -26.83
C VAL A 111 24.83 -25.94 -26.11
N LEU A 112 23.87 -26.09 -25.20
CA LEU A 112 23.65 -27.34 -24.48
C LEU A 112 23.21 -28.47 -25.42
N ASP A 113 22.33 -28.18 -26.37
CA ASP A 113 21.83 -29.14 -27.36
C ASP A 113 22.97 -29.71 -28.21
N THR A 114 23.89 -28.84 -28.65
CA THR A 114 25.10 -29.26 -29.39
C THR A 114 26.02 -30.18 -28.58
N LEU A 115 26.02 -30.08 -27.24
CA LEU A 115 26.86 -30.89 -26.36
C LEU A 115 26.20 -32.19 -25.90
N LEU A 116 24.87 -32.20 -25.74
CA LEU A 116 24.12 -33.33 -25.20
C LEU A 116 23.55 -34.23 -26.29
N CYS A 117 23.24 -33.68 -27.46
CA CYS A 117 22.56 -34.38 -28.56
C CYS A 117 23.49 -34.68 -29.75
N ASN A 118 24.81 -34.43 -29.63
CA ASN A 118 25.84 -34.97 -30.54
C ASN A 118 26.33 -36.35 -30.07
#